data_AF-W5TYC2-F1
#
_entry.id   AF-W5TYC2-F1
#
_cell.length_a   1.000
_cell.length_b   1.000
_cell.length_c   1.000
_cell.angle_alpha   90.00
_cell.angle_beta   90.00
_cell.angle_gamma   90.00
#
_symmetry.space_group_name_H-M   'P 1'
#
loop_
_entity.id
_entity.type
_entity.pdbx_description
1 polymer ?
#
loop_
_entity_poly.entity_id
_entity_poly.type
_entity_poly.pdbx_seq_one_letter_code
_entity_poly.pdbx_strand_id
1 'polypeptide(L)'
;MLFSPLDDALLVPPGICGLAQADLAHDLMRRHRDCRAERCAWKQVAYRTLVQLGRIEPPNSSSRERAHRHGIEFPYRSDVYGVRERTEATAETFQQVLDGLKALANDMSPNDSRDR
;
A
#
# COMPACT_ATOMS: atom_id res chain seq x y z
N MET A 1 32.37 -10.05 40.88
CA MET A 1 30.93 -9.88 40.56
C MET A 1 30.84 -9.81 39.05
N LEU A 2 30.25 -10.84 38.44
CA LEU A 2 30.09 -10.94 36.99
C LEU A 2 28.86 -10.12 36.59
N PHE A 3 29.07 -8.98 35.94
CA PHE A 3 28.00 -8.25 35.28
C PHE A 3 27.60 -9.02 34.03
N SER A 4 26.39 -9.58 34.01
CA SER A 4 25.88 -10.26 32.82
C SER A 4 25.46 -9.21 31.79
N PRO A 5 25.81 -9.35 30.50
CA PRO A 5 25.61 -8.29 29.48
C PRO A 5 24.15 -8.17 28.99
N LEU A 6 23.20 -8.78 29.70
CA LEU A 6 21.80 -8.90 29.29
C LEU A 6 20.85 -8.01 30.12
N ASP A 7 21.34 -7.34 31.16
CA ASP A 7 20.50 -6.53 32.06
C ASP A 7 20.13 -5.15 31.49
N ASP A 8 20.67 -4.78 30.32
CA ASP A 8 20.41 -3.50 29.63
C ASP A 8 19.55 -3.65 28.36
N ALA A 9 18.84 -4.76 28.20
CA ALA A 9 17.84 -4.89 27.15
C ALA A 9 16.57 -4.11 27.54
N LEU A 10 16.47 -2.84 27.11
CA LEU A 10 15.24 -2.05 27.15
C LEU A 10 14.14 -2.74 26.32
N LEU A 11 13.44 -3.70 26.93
CA LEU A 11 12.29 -4.38 26.37
C LEU A 11 11.06 -3.47 26.51
N VAL A 12 10.83 -2.64 25.50
CA VAL A 12 9.61 -1.83 25.45
C VAL A 12 8.43 -2.75 25.07
N PRO A 13 7.34 -2.80 25.87
CA PRO A 13 6.16 -3.57 25.55
C PRO A 13 5.60 -3.18 24.17
N PRO A 14 5.08 -4.14 23.39
CA PRO A 14 4.62 -3.91 22.02
C PRO A 14 3.55 -2.81 21.92
N GLY A 15 2.74 -2.62 22.98
CA GLY A 15 1.74 -1.54 23.04
C GLY A 15 2.34 -0.13 23.05
N ILE A 16 3.46 0.09 23.74
CA ILE A 16 4.12 1.41 23.79
C ILE A 16 4.77 1.73 22.44
N CYS A 17 5.39 0.73 21.81
CA CYS A 17 5.93 0.86 20.45
C CYS A 17 4.83 1.20 19.43
N GLY A 18 3.67 0.54 19.52
CA GLY A 18 2.54 0.81 18.63
C GLY A 18 1.98 2.24 18.78
N LEU A 19 1.91 2.76 20.00
CA LEU A 19 1.50 4.15 20.26
C LEU A 19 2.50 5.15 19.71
N ALA A 20 3.79 4.97 20.00
CA ALA A 20 4.85 5.85 19.49
C ALA A 20 4.90 5.86 17.95
N GLN A 21 4.69 4.70 17.31
CA GLN A 21 4.59 4.58 15.85
C GLN A 21 3.37 5.33 15.29
N ALA A 22 2.21 5.24 15.96
CA ALA A 22 1.01 5.97 15.55
C ALA A 22 1.22 7.49 15.63
N ASP A 23 1.83 7.98 16.71
CA ASP A 23 2.07 9.41 16.90
C ASP A 23 3.06 9.96 15.87
N LEU A 24 4.17 9.25 15.63
CA LEU A 24 5.13 9.60 14.59
C LEU A 24 4.48 9.62 13.20
N ALA A 25 3.63 8.64 12.89
CA ALA A 25 2.93 8.58 11.63
C ALA A 25 1.94 9.76 11.47
N HIS A 26 1.21 10.12 12.52
CA HIS A 26 0.37 11.32 12.51
C HIS A 26 1.19 12.60 12.29
N ASP A 27 2.35 12.73 12.94
CA ASP A 27 3.25 13.86 12.74
C ASP A 27 3.77 13.96 11.31
N LEU A 28 4.13 12.82 10.70
CA LEU A 28 4.56 12.78 9.30
C LEU A 28 3.40 13.18 8.36
N MET A 29 2.17 12.74 8.63
CA MET A 29 1.00 13.15 7.85
C MET A 29 0.74 14.65 7.94
N ARG A 30 0.91 15.25 9.14
CA ARG A 30 0.81 16.70 9.36
C ARG A 30 1.91 17.47 8.65
N ARG A 31 3.17 17.06 8.82
CA ARG A 31 4.35 17.72 8.20
C ARG A 31 4.31 17.64 6.68
N HIS A 32 3.81 16.54 6.12
CA HIS A 32 3.69 16.32 4.68
C HIS A 32 2.25 16.53 4.17
N ARG A 33 1.49 17.47 4.77
CA ARG A 33 0.10 17.74 4.37
C ARG A 33 -0.02 18.10 2.88
N ASP A 34 0.91 18.92 2.38
CA ASP A 34 0.91 19.47 1.02
C ASP A 34 1.52 18.50 -0.01
N CYS A 35 2.16 17.42 0.46
CA CYS A 35 2.70 16.41 -0.42
C CYS A 35 1.59 15.52 -1.01
N ARG A 36 1.70 15.18 -2.30
CA ARG A 36 0.87 14.12 -2.90
C ARG A 36 1.30 12.76 -2.38
N ALA A 37 0.35 11.95 -1.92
CA ALA A 37 0.62 10.62 -1.34
C ALA A 37 1.41 9.70 -2.29
N GLU A 38 1.17 9.80 -3.60
CA GLU A 38 1.84 8.98 -4.61
C GLU A 38 3.29 9.40 -4.92
N ARG A 39 3.72 10.58 -4.46
CA ARG A 39 5.06 11.15 -4.74
C ARG A 39 5.91 11.35 -3.49
N CYS A 40 5.35 11.14 -2.31
CA CYS A 40 6.05 11.35 -1.04
C CYS A 40 6.14 10.04 -0.28
N ALA A 41 7.36 9.47 -0.25
CA ALA A 41 7.64 8.23 0.47
C ALA A 41 7.25 8.33 1.96
N TRP A 42 7.54 9.45 2.61
CA TRP A 42 7.20 9.68 4.02
C TRP A 42 5.69 9.64 4.28
N LYS A 43 4.90 10.30 3.43
CA LYS A 43 3.43 10.28 3.53
C LYS A 43 2.86 8.88 3.25
N GLN A 44 3.44 8.17 2.28
CA GLN A 44 3.02 6.82 1.94
C GLN A 44 3.29 5.84 3.09
N VAL A 45 4.48 5.89 3.69
CA VAL A 45 4.83 5.05 4.85
C VAL A 45 3.92 5.36 6.03
N ALA A 46 3.78 6.65 6.39
CA ALA A 46 2.91 7.05 7.49
C ALA A 46 1.46 6.61 7.31
N TYR A 47 0.90 6.76 6.10
CA TYR A 47 -0.44 6.27 5.77
C TYR A 47 -0.55 4.75 5.96
N ARG A 48 0.41 3.97 5.44
CA ARG A 48 0.40 2.50 5.59
C ARG A 48 0.50 2.08 7.05
N THR A 49 1.34 2.74 7.85
CA THR A 49 1.45 2.49 9.29
C THR A 49 0.12 2.73 10.00
N LEU A 50 -0.56 3.83 9.71
CA LEU A 50 -1.86 4.15 10.32
C LEU A 50 -2.96 3.18 9.90
N VAL A 51 -2.94 2.68 8.66
CA VAL A 51 -3.84 1.61 8.19
C VAL A 51 -3.56 0.31 8.94
N GLN A 52 -2.29 -0.11 9.04
CA GLN A 52 -1.92 -1.34 9.72
C GLN A 52 -2.29 -1.32 11.21
N LEU A 53 -2.23 -0.16 11.85
CA LEU A 53 -2.66 0.04 13.24
C LEU A 53 -4.17 0.27 13.40
N GLY A 54 -4.96 0.22 12.31
CA GLY A 54 -6.41 0.41 12.34
C GLY A 54 -6.86 1.83 12.71
N ARG A 55 -5.98 2.83 12.55
CA ARG A 55 -6.27 4.25 12.84
C ARG A 55 -6.88 4.97 11.64
N ILE A 56 -6.62 4.48 10.43
CA ILE A 56 -7.21 4.98 9.19
C ILE A 56 -7.78 3.81 8.43
N GLU A 57 -9.04 3.93 8.01
CA GLU A 57 -9.65 2.98 7.08
C GLU A 57 -9.24 3.35 5.65
N PRO A 58 -8.70 2.39 4.86
CA PRO A 58 -8.46 2.62 3.45
C PRO A 58 -9.74 3.00 2.72
N PRO A 59 -9.68 3.89 1.72
CA PRO A 59 -10.88 4.22 0.96
C PRO A 59 -11.37 3.00 0.17
N ASN A 60 -12.65 2.67 0.37
CA ASN A 60 -13.33 1.55 -0.29
C ASN A 60 -13.55 1.76 -1.81
N SER A 61 -13.25 2.97 -2.32
CA SER A 61 -13.35 3.30 -3.74
C SER A 61 -12.01 3.78 -4.28
N SER A 62 -11.73 3.39 -5.51
CA SER A 62 -10.48 3.76 -6.18
C SER A 62 -10.37 5.29 -6.36
N SER A 63 -9.15 5.81 -6.50
CA SER A 63 -8.95 7.24 -6.74
C SER A 63 -9.67 7.74 -8.00
N ARG A 64 -9.75 6.90 -9.04
CA ARG A 64 -10.49 7.18 -10.28
C ARG A 64 -12.00 7.26 -10.03
N GLU A 65 -12.53 6.30 -9.29
CA GLU A 65 -13.96 6.26 -8.97
C GLU A 65 -14.39 7.44 -8.08
N ARG A 66 -13.57 7.80 -7.09
CA ARG A 66 -13.80 9.01 -6.28
C ARG A 66 -13.82 10.26 -7.15
N ALA A 67 -12.83 10.42 -8.04
CA ALA A 67 -12.78 11.57 -8.95
C ALA A 67 -14.04 11.66 -9.83
N HIS A 68 -14.44 10.54 -10.45
CA HIS A 68 -15.69 10.47 -11.21
C HIS A 68 -16.89 10.87 -10.36
N ARG A 69 -17.03 10.32 -9.14
CA ARG A 69 -18.16 10.63 -8.25
C ARG A 69 -18.24 12.12 -7.92
N HIS A 70 -17.10 12.79 -7.84
CA HIS A 70 -17.01 14.22 -7.59
C HIS A 70 -17.05 15.09 -8.86
N GLY A 71 -17.24 14.49 -10.05
CA GLY A 71 -17.20 15.22 -11.33
C GLY A 71 -15.83 15.82 -11.63
N ILE A 72 -14.77 15.31 -10.98
CA ILE A 72 -13.39 15.75 -11.16
C ILE A 72 -12.77 14.90 -12.25
N GLU A 73 -12.18 15.55 -13.24
CA GLU A 73 -11.40 14.85 -14.25
C GLU A 73 -10.19 14.17 -13.59
N PHE A 74 -10.13 12.84 -13.67
CA PHE A 74 -9.01 12.10 -13.12
C PHE A 74 -7.79 12.30 -14.02
N PRO A 75 -6.66 12.80 -13.49
CA PRO A 75 -5.51 13.11 -14.32
C PRO A 75 -5.00 11.84 -15.01
N TYR A 76 -5.14 11.80 -16.33
CA TYR A 76 -4.43 10.83 -17.16
C TYR A 76 -2.96 11.27 -17.18
N ARG A 77 -2.09 10.54 -16.50
CA ARG A 77 -0.65 10.83 -16.50
C ARG A 77 -0.07 10.62 -17.91
N SER A 78 -0.11 11.64 -18.76
CA SER A 78 0.60 11.63 -20.04
C SER A 78 2.02 12.22 -19.94
N ASP A 79 2.37 12.90 -18.85
CA ASP A 79 3.45 13.89 -18.85
C ASP A 79 4.60 13.64 -17.84
N VAL A 80 4.54 12.63 -16.96
CA VAL A 80 5.60 12.43 -15.93
C VAL A 80 6.26 11.05 -15.95
N TYR A 81 5.78 10.11 -16.77
CA TYR A 81 6.62 9.00 -17.20
C TYR A 81 7.23 9.43 -18.52
N GLY A 82 8.37 10.15 -18.44
CA GLY A 82 9.19 10.42 -19.61
C GLY A 82 9.33 9.12 -20.37
N VAL A 83 8.90 9.14 -21.64
CA VAL A 83 9.02 8.07 -22.64
C VAL A 83 9.53 6.78 -22.01
N ARG A 84 8.68 6.06 -21.25
CA ARG A 84 8.83 4.61 -21.28
C ARG A 84 8.61 4.37 -22.75
N GLU A 85 9.66 3.98 -23.46
CA GLU A 85 9.52 3.34 -24.77
C GLU A 85 8.25 2.53 -24.62
N ARG A 86 7.24 2.95 -25.37
CA ARG A 86 5.98 2.24 -25.42
C ARG A 86 6.42 0.92 -26.02
N THR A 87 6.84 -0.02 -25.16
CA THR A 87 7.11 -1.37 -25.56
C THR A 87 5.78 -1.73 -26.14
N GLU A 88 5.73 -1.85 -27.47
CA GLU A 88 4.52 -2.19 -28.18
C GLU A 88 4.23 -3.62 -27.78
N ALA A 89 3.65 -3.76 -26.59
CA ALA A 89 3.24 -5.03 -26.04
C ALA A 89 2.25 -5.55 -27.08
N THR A 90 2.66 -6.63 -27.74
CA THR A 90 1.84 -7.24 -28.77
C THR A 90 0.58 -7.78 -28.10
N ALA A 91 -0.49 -7.95 -28.88
CA ALA A 91 -1.71 -8.57 -28.39
C ALA A 91 -1.43 -9.92 -27.70
N GLU A 92 -0.43 -10.65 -28.17
CA GLU A 92 0.06 -11.91 -27.59
C GLU A 92 0.60 -11.74 -26.17
N THR A 93 1.36 -10.67 -25.91
CA THR A 93 1.89 -10.38 -24.58
C THR A 93 0.75 -10.09 -23.60
N PHE A 94 -0.26 -9.33 -24.05
CA PHE A 94 -1.46 -9.10 -23.24
C PHE A 94 -2.20 -10.39 -22.95
N GLN A 95 -2.38 -11.24 -23.97
CA GLN A 95 -3.05 -12.53 -23.80
C GLN A 95 -2.32 -13.42 -22.80
N GLN A 96 -1.00 -13.51 -22.91
CA GLN A 96 -0.16 -14.28 -21.99
C GLN A 96 -0.27 -13.78 -20.54
N VAL A 97 -0.30 -12.46 -20.32
CA VAL A 97 -0.51 -11.89 -18.99
C VAL A 97 -1.91 -12.22 -18.47
N LEU A 98 -2.95 -12.09 -19.30
CA LEU A 98 -4.32 -12.42 -18.90
C LEU A 98 -4.47 -13.89 -18.53
N ASP A 99 -3.85 -14.79 -19.29
CA ASP A 99 -3.89 -16.23 -19.03
C ASP A 99 -3.12 -16.58 -17.75
N GLY A 100 -1.96 -15.96 -17.52
CA GLY A 100 -1.21 -16.12 -16.27
C GLY A 100 -1.97 -15.62 -15.05
N LEU A 101 -2.64 -14.47 -15.14
CA LEU A 101 -3.47 -13.94 -14.07
C LEU A 101 -4.69 -14.83 -13.79
N LYS A 102 -5.31 -15.41 -14.82
CA LYS A 102 -6.40 -16.39 -14.66
C LYS A 102 -5.94 -17.64 -13.94
N ALA A 103 -4.77 -18.18 -14.31
CA ALA A 103 -4.21 -19.37 -13.65
C ALA A 103 -3.99 -19.10 -12.14
N LEU A 104 -3.36 -17.98 -11.80
CA LEU A 104 -3.15 -17.58 -10.40
C LEU A 104 -4.47 -17.41 -9.64
N ALA A 105 -5.48 -16.81 -10.27
CA ALA A 105 -6.80 -16.64 -9.64
C ALA A 105 -7.51 -17.97 -9.38
N ASN A 106 -7.40 -18.93 -10.32
CA ASN A 106 -7.97 -20.27 -10.16
C ASN A 106 -7.25 -21.06 -9.07
N ASP A 107 -5.93 -20.93 -8.95
CA ASP A 107 -5.13 -21.60 -7.91
C ASP A 107 -5.45 -21.06 -6.51
N MET A 108 -5.80 -19.77 -6.40
CA MET A 108 -6.22 -19.14 -5.13
C MET A 108 -7.65 -19.50 -4.71
N SER A 109 -8.44 -20.09 -5.60
CA SER A 109 -9.80 -20.55 -5.32
C SER A 109 -9.84 -22.08 -5.43
N PRO A 110 -9.23 -22.83 -4.48
CA PRO A 110 -9.27 -24.27 -4.53
C PRO A 110 -10.72 -24.71 -4.40
N ASN A 111 -11.25 -25.28 -5.48
CA ASN A 111 -12.42 -26.14 -5.56
C ASN A 111 -13.20 -26.27 -4.22
N ASP A 112 -14.27 -25.48 -4.06
CA ASP A 112 -15.34 -25.81 -3.14
C ASP A 112 -16.14 -26.98 -3.74
N SER A 113 -15.49 -28.13 -3.79
CA SER A 113 -16.13 -29.42 -4.04
C SER A 113 -15.92 -30.30 -2.81
N ARG A 114 -16.57 -29.90 -1.72
CA ARG A 114 -16.95 -30.83 -0.66
C ARG A 114 -18.12 -31.66 -1.16
N ASP A 115 -17.83 -32.94 -1.35
CA ASP A 115 -18.72 -34.11 -1.36
C ASP A 115 -20.19 -33.84 -1.02
N ARG A 116 -21.07 -34.26 -1.93
CA ARG A 116 -22.43 -34.69 -1.61
C ARG A 116 -22.70 -36.03 -2.25
#